data_AF-A0A151F8G9-F1
#
_entry.id   AF-A0A151F8G9-F1
#
_cell.length_a   1.000
_cell.length_b   1.000
_cell.length_c   1.000
_cell.angle_alpha   90.00
_cell.angle_beta   90.00
_cell.angle_gamma   90.00
#
_symmetry.space_group_name_H-M   'P 1'
#
loop_
_entity.id
_entity.type
_entity.pdbx_description
1 polymer ?
#
loop_
_entity_poly.entity_id
_entity_poly.type
_entity_poly.pdbx_seq_one_letter_code
_entity_poly.pdbx_strand_id
1 'polypeptide(L)' 'MLKDKNKAQYKDLLTINIGIATLNNRINALLKNGFIEHHLKRTTKREEFYTLSEKGERILKFIEEIEEIIN' A
#
# COMPACT_ATOMS: atom_id res chain seq x y z
N MET A 1 -0.69 -3.05 12.05
CA MET A 1 -0.82 -1.58 12.17
C MET A 1 0.37 -0.93 11.48
N LEU A 2 0.14 -0.27 10.34
CA LEU A 2 1.14 0.52 9.62
C LEU A 2 1.59 1.65 10.55
N LYS A 3 2.87 1.63 10.96
CA LYS A 3 3.40 2.47 12.04
C LYS A 3 3.68 3.92 11.68
N ASP A 4 3.42 4.35 10.45
CA ASP A 4 3.28 5.75 10.07
C ASP A 4 2.18 5.80 9.01
N LYS A 5 1.11 6.54 9.28
CA LYS A 5 -0.23 6.34 8.68
C LYS A 5 -0.32 6.36 7.15
N ASN A 6 0.74 6.73 6.42
CA ASN A 6 0.75 6.75 4.95
C ASN A 6 1.99 6.08 4.33
N LYS A 7 2.81 5.34 5.08
CA LYS A 7 4.04 4.70 4.55
C LYS A 7 4.15 3.24 4.97
N ALA A 8 4.37 2.37 3.99
CA ALA A 8 4.63 0.94 4.20
C ALA A 8 5.92 0.54 3.49
N GLN A 9 6.85 -0.12 4.17
CA GLN A 9 7.95 -0.82 3.50
C GLN A 9 7.48 -2.19 3.03
N TYR A 10 8.17 -2.79 2.04
CA TYR A 10 7.82 -4.13 1.56
C TYR A 10 7.76 -5.17 2.70
N LYS A 11 8.69 -5.08 3.67
CA LYS A 11 8.70 -5.93 4.86
C LYS A 11 7.44 -5.81 5.73
N ASP A 12 6.80 -4.64 5.75
CA ASP A 12 5.57 -4.41 6.51
C ASP A 12 4.39 -5.10 5.80
N LEU A 13 4.43 -5.18 4.48
CA LEU A 13 3.40 -5.86 3.67
C LEU A 13 3.52 -7.39 3.74
N LEU A 14 4.70 -7.92 4.08
CA LEU A 14 4.89 -9.36 4.32
C LEU A 14 4.09 -9.88 5.53
N THR A 15 3.55 -9.02 6.40
CA THR A 15 2.70 -9.45 7.51
C THR A 15 1.29 -9.82 7.07
N ILE A 16 0.92 -9.54 5.82
CA ILE A 16 -0.37 -9.94 5.24
C ILE A 16 -0.31 -11.45 4.97
N ASN A 17 -1.35 -12.17 5.39
CA ASN A 17 -1.44 -13.63 5.24
C ASN A 17 -1.72 -14.06 3.78
N ILE A 18 -0.80 -13.78 2.87
CA ILE A 18 -0.82 -14.18 1.46
C ILE A 18 0.57 -14.61 0.99
N GLY A 19 0.64 -15.42 -0.07
CA GLY A 19 1.92 -15.84 -0.65
C GLY A 19 2.70 -14.68 -1.28
N ILE A 20 4.03 -14.76 -1.24
CA ILE A 20 4.95 -13.72 -1.76
C ILE A 20 4.67 -13.37 -3.24
N ALA A 21 4.47 -14.39 -4.08
CA ALA A 21 4.17 -14.17 -5.50
C ALA A 21 2.86 -13.39 -5.68
N THR A 22 1.83 -13.73 -4.89
CA THR A 22 0.56 -13.01 -4.89
C THR A 22 0.74 -11.59 -4.41
N LEU A 23 1.49 -11.37 -3.32
CA LEU A 23 1.77 -10.02 -2.80
C LEU A 23 2.43 -9.15 -3.88
N ASN A 24 3.47 -9.65 -4.54
CA ASN A 24 4.16 -8.93 -5.62
C ASN A 24 3.21 -8.58 -6.78
N ASN A 25 2.37 -9.53 -7.20
CA ASN A 25 1.39 -9.29 -8.25
C ASN A 25 0.37 -8.22 -7.83
N ARG A 26 -0.07 -8.21 -6.57
CA ARG A 26 -1.00 -7.20 -6.05
C ARG A 26 -0.36 -5.82 -5.95
N ILE A 27 0.86 -5.71 -5.43
CA ILE A 27 1.62 -4.45 -5.38
C ILE A 27 1.80 -3.88 -6.80
N ASN A 28 2.23 -4.71 -7.75
CA ASN A 28 2.38 -4.30 -9.15
C ASN A 28 1.06 -3.84 -9.76
N ALA A 29 -0.05 -4.51 -9.47
CA ALA A 29 -1.37 -4.09 -9.93
C ALA A 29 -1.78 -2.74 -9.33
N LEU A 30 -1.54 -2.51 -8.04
CA LEU A 30 -1.86 -1.26 -7.36
C LEU A 30 -1.01 -0.10 -7.90
N LEU A 31 0.29 -0.32 -8.16
CA LEU A 31 1.17 0.65 -8.79
C LEU A 31 0.70 0.98 -10.22
N LYS A 32 0.46 -0.04 -11.04
CA LYS A 32 0.03 0.12 -12.44
C LYS A 32 -1.29 0.89 -12.55
N ASN A 33 -2.20 0.69 -11.61
CA ASN A 33 -3.47 1.40 -11.57
C ASN A 33 -3.40 2.77 -10.87
N GLY A 34 -2.23 3.15 -10.35
CA GLY A 34 -1.99 4.43 -9.69
C GLY A 34 -2.71 4.56 -8.35
N PHE A 35 -2.95 3.46 -7.63
CA PHE A 35 -3.53 3.51 -6.28
C PHE A 35 -2.47 3.70 -5.20
N ILE A 36 -1.26 3.21 -5.45
CA ILE A 36 -0.11 3.43 -4.58
C ILE A 36 1.04 4.01 -5.38
N GLU A 37 1.95 4.66 -4.68
CA GLU A 37 3.19 5.21 -5.22
C GLU A 37 4.37 4.49 -4.58
N HIS A 38 5.43 4.30 -5.36
CA HIS A 38 6.69 3.72 -4.90
C HIS A 38 7.73 4.83 -4.75
N HIS A 39 8.39 4.86 -3.60
CA HIS A 39 9.36 5.88 -3.25
C HIS A 39 10.70 5.24 -2.91
N LEU A 40 11.77 5.79 -3.49
CA LEU A 40 13.14 5.39 -3.20
C LEU A 40 13.94 6.62 -2.74
N LYS A 41 14.28 6.67 -1.45
CA LYS A 41 15.16 7.71 -0.91
C LYS A 41 16.59 7.20 -0.84
N ARG A 42 17.48 7.87 -1.56
CA ARG A 42 18.92 7.62 -1.56
C ARG A 42 19.61 8.64 -0.67
N THR A 43 19.54 8.42 0.65
CA THR A 43 20.30 9.21 1.64
C THR A 43 21.50 8.39 2.15
N THR A 44 21.91 8.54 3.41
CA THR A 44 22.94 7.70 4.05
C THR A 44 22.51 6.24 4.20
N LYS A 45 21.20 5.95 4.20
CA LYS A 45 20.63 4.62 4.09
C LYS A 45 19.61 4.59 2.95
N ARG A 46 19.60 3.49 2.17
CA ARG A 46 18.57 3.25 1.16
C ARG A 46 17.25 2.97 1.89
N GLU A 47 16.26 3.82 1.64
CA GLU A 47 14.90 3.65 2.16
C GLU A 47 13.93 3.48 1.00
N GLU A 48 13.17 2.39 1.01
CA GLU A 48 12.20 2.03 -0.02
C GLU A 48 10.84 1.78 0.63
N PHE A 49 9.83 2.52 0.20
CA PHE A 49 8.50 2.49 0.80
C PHE A 49 7.40 2.82 -0.21
N TYR A 50 6.18 2.49 0.14
CA TYR A 50 4.96 2.72 -0.61
C TYR A 50 4.04 3.66 0.15
N THR A 51 3.32 4.51 -0.57
CA THR A 51 2.26 5.38 -0.04
C THR A 51 0.99 5.20 -0.85
N LEU A 52 -0.17 5.57 -0.30
CA LEU A 52 -1.36 5.79 -1.14
C LEU A 52 -1.12 7.02 -2.02
N SER A 53 -1.66 6.98 -3.24
CA SER A 53 -1.83 8.17 -4.07
C SER A 53 -3.15 8.87 -3.70
N GLU A 54 -3.40 10.07 -4.23
CA GLU A 54 -4.71 10.75 -4.10
C GLU A 54 -5.87 9.86 -4.59
N LYS A 55 -5.65 9.12 -5.67
CA LYS A 55 -6.63 8.14 -6.20
C LYS A 55 -6.82 6.98 -5.23
N GLY A 56 -5.73 6.48 -4.65
CA GLY A 56 -5.76 5.44 -3.63
C GLY A 56 -6.55 5.85 -2.39
N GLU A 57 -6.30 7.05 -1.87
CA GLU A 57 -7.02 7.61 -0.72
C GLU A 57 -8.53 7.72 -0.99
N ARG A 58 -8.92 8.17 -2.19
CA ARG A 58 -10.33 8.24 -2.58
C ARG A 58 -11.00 6.87 -2.64
N ILE A 59 -10.32 5.86 -3.19
CA ILE A 59 -10.87 4.50 -3.26
C ILE A 59 -10.95 3.86 -1.87
N LEU A 60 -9.97 4.09 -1.00
CA LEU A 60 -10.00 3.58 0.36
C LEU A 60 -11.23 4.10 1.10
N LYS A 61 -11.55 5.39 0.99
CA LYS A 61 -12.77 5.96 1.58
C LYS A 61 -14.05 5.25 1.11
N PHE A 62 -14.17 4.97 -0.19
CA PHE A 62 -15.33 4.22 -0.69
C PHE A 62 -15.38 2.78 -0.17
N ILE A 63 -14.23 2.13 0.02
CA ILE A 63 -14.18 0.78 0.60
C ILE A 63 -14.63 0.82 2.06
N GLU A 64 -14.16 1.80 2.83
CA GLU A 64 -14.57 2.03 4.23
C GLU A 64 -16.08 2.31 4.33
N GLU A 65 -16.63 3.17 3.47
CA GLU A 65 -18.07 3.43 3.39
C GLU A 65 -18.88 2.17 3.04
N ILE A 66 -18.38 1.32 2.14
CA ILE A 66 -19.03 0.04 1.81
C ILE A 66 -18.99 -0.92 3.00
N GLU A 67 -17.86 -0.96 3.73
CA GLU A 67 -17.71 -1.79 4.92
C GLU A 67 -18.69 -1.37 6.03
N GLU A 68 -18.96 -0.08 6.19
CA GLU A 68 -19.98 0.44 7.11
C GLU A 68 -21.42 0.07 6.73
N ILE A 69 -21.70 -0.11 5.43
CA ILE A 69 -23.04 -0.51 4.96
C ILE A 69 -23.29 -2.01 5.13
N ILE A 70 -22.23 -2.82 4.98
CA ILE A 70 -22.33 -4.29 5.00
C ILE A 70 -22.31 -4.85 6.44
N ASN A 71 -21.68 -4.15 7.38
CA ASN A 71 -21.61 -4.52 8.80
C ASN A 71 -22.72 -3.87 9.64
#